data_AF-A0A853T2V0-F1
#
_entry.id   AF-A0A853T2V0-F1
#
_cell.length_a   1.000
_cell.length_b   1.000
_cell.length_c   1.000
_cell.angle_alpha   90.00
_cell.angle_beta   90.00
_cell.angle_gamma   90.00
#
_symmetry.space_group_name_H-M   'P 1'
#
loop_
_entity.id
_entity.type
_entity.pdbx_description
1 polymer ?
#
loop_
_entity_poly.entity_id
_entity_poly.type
_entity_poly.pdbx_seq_one_letter_code
_entity_poly.pdbx_strand_id
1 'polypeptide(L)'
;MKFITSLFAKIRAFFGSIAQPAAPVATTAAPHIRALLLHLCNQDNAQATWVARWLAYPLRHPGAKMQTALLVAGSQGAGKSLLFERIVGPMYGNQAQLGGVLPRRTFNGWAIGKRYAVLQDVLVQDLGTGLLKSLIASPNIVVRRAGVPDIAINNHLNLVLMTAYDFQLGLDSRRLALLTPRNPLPVELAAGVVHEIENGGLVDFHQYLTQELDMGDFDQNAKPYDAMERAVAA
;
A
#
# COMPACT_ATOMS: atom_id res chain seq x y z
N MET A 1 -17.70 -2.06 -18.52
CA MET A 1 -16.59 -1.12 -18.79
C MET A 1 -16.92 0.36 -18.56
N LYS A 2 -18.18 0.82 -18.70
CA LYS A 2 -18.58 2.23 -18.42
C LYS A 2 -18.71 2.60 -16.93
N PHE A 3 -18.95 1.62 -16.04
CA PHE A 3 -19.14 1.83 -14.60
C PHE A 3 -17.85 2.22 -13.85
N ILE A 4 -16.72 1.60 -14.22
CA ILE A 4 -15.42 1.85 -13.59
C ILE A 4 -14.93 3.28 -13.88
N THR A 5 -15.19 3.82 -15.07
CA THR A 5 -14.80 5.19 -15.46
C THR A 5 -15.54 6.30 -14.69
N SER A 6 -16.81 6.06 -14.34
CA SER A 6 -17.65 6.99 -13.55
C SER A 6 -17.19 7.09 -12.09
N LEU A 7 -16.75 5.97 -11.52
CA LEU A 7 -16.21 5.88 -10.16
C LEU A 7 -14.93 6.73 -9.99
N PHE A 8 -14.07 6.78 -11.02
CA PHE A 8 -12.85 7.58 -11.01
C PHE A 8 -13.08 9.09 -10.88
N ALA A 9 -14.11 9.62 -11.54
CA ALA A 9 -14.41 11.04 -11.50
C ALA A 9 -14.89 11.47 -10.11
N LYS A 10 -15.73 10.64 -9.46
CA LYS A 10 -16.25 10.91 -8.12
C LYS A 10 -15.17 10.81 -7.04
N ILE A 11 -14.31 9.79 -7.09
CA ILE A 11 -13.19 9.64 -6.15
C ILE A 11 -12.22 10.83 -6.27
N ARG A 12 -11.84 11.21 -7.50
CA ARG A 12 -10.90 12.33 -7.71
C ARG A 12 -11.48 13.68 -7.29
N ALA A 13 -12.76 13.93 -7.55
CA ALA A 13 -13.43 15.17 -7.14
C ALA A 13 -13.56 15.28 -5.61
N PHE A 14 -13.82 14.16 -4.94
CA PHE A 14 -13.95 14.12 -3.48
C PHE A 14 -12.61 14.37 -2.77
N PHE A 15 -11.52 13.72 -3.18
CA PHE A 15 -10.18 13.95 -2.60
C PHE A 15 -9.58 15.31 -2.94
N GLY A 16 -10.00 15.95 -4.04
CA GLY A 16 -9.65 17.35 -4.32
C GLY A 16 -10.24 18.35 -3.30
N SER A 17 -11.24 17.94 -2.52
CA SER A 17 -11.97 18.77 -1.56
C SER A 17 -11.58 18.53 -0.10
N ILE A 18 -10.64 17.61 0.20
CA ILE A 18 -10.18 17.34 1.57
C ILE A 18 -9.18 18.42 1.99
N ALA A 19 -9.69 19.64 2.20
CA ALA A 19 -9.02 20.75 2.89
C ALA A 19 -9.92 21.35 3.99
N GLN A 20 -11.07 20.75 4.30
CA GLN A 20 -11.94 21.20 5.39
C GLN A 20 -12.44 20.04 6.25
N PRO A 21 -12.44 20.19 7.59
CA PRO A 21 -12.93 19.17 8.50
C PRO A 21 -14.46 19.21 8.51
N ALA A 22 -15.10 18.10 8.17
CA ALA A 22 -16.52 17.88 8.41
C ALA A 22 -16.72 17.09 9.71
N ALA A 23 -17.77 17.42 10.46
CA ALA A 23 -18.05 16.91 11.80
C ALA A 23 -18.29 15.38 11.86
N PRO A 24 -17.97 14.70 12.98
CA PRO A 24 -17.94 13.24 13.04
C PRO A 24 -19.21 12.64 13.65
N VAL A 25 -19.95 11.79 12.90
CA VAL A 25 -20.91 10.76 13.39
C VAL A 25 -21.14 9.80 12.20
N ALA A 26 -21.04 8.46 12.22
CA ALA A 26 -21.09 7.43 13.26
C ALA A 26 -20.00 6.35 13.06
N THR A 27 -19.49 5.81 14.16
CA THR A 27 -18.43 4.80 14.27
C THR A 27 -18.92 3.37 13.98
N THR A 28 -18.61 2.85 12.79
CA THR A 28 -18.40 1.43 12.39
C THR A 28 -17.62 1.42 11.07
N ALA A 29 -16.37 1.90 11.11
CA ALA A 29 -15.62 2.30 9.94
C ALA A 29 -15.34 1.15 8.94
N ALA A 30 -15.98 1.20 7.76
CA ALA A 30 -15.71 0.36 6.57
C ALA A 30 -15.43 -1.14 6.84
N PRO A 31 -16.40 -1.92 7.37
CA PRO A 31 -16.21 -3.32 7.74
C PRO A 31 -15.78 -4.24 6.59
N HIS A 32 -16.28 -4.04 5.36
CA HIS A 32 -15.91 -4.87 4.22
C HIS A 32 -14.53 -4.51 3.68
N ILE A 33 -14.13 -3.24 3.68
CA ILE A 33 -12.75 -2.84 3.35
C ILE A 33 -11.76 -3.43 4.38
N ARG A 34 -12.11 -3.42 5.67
CA ARG A 34 -11.31 -4.08 6.71
C ARG A 34 -11.28 -5.61 6.53
N ALA A 35 -12.40 -6.22 6.15
CA ALA A 35 -12.46 -7.64 5.83
C ALA A 35 -11.67 -7.99 4.56
N LEU A 36 -11.58 -7.10 3.58
CA LEU A 36 -10.70 -7.25 2.42
C LEU A 36 -9.22 -7.27 2.83
N LEU A 37 -8.80 -6.38 3.73
CA LEU A 37 -7.45 -6.41 4.28
C LEU A 37 -7.16 -7.74 5.00
N LEU A 38 -8.10 -8.20 5.84
CA LEU A 38 -7.98 -9.48 6.54
C LEU A 38 -7.96 -10.68 5.56
N HIS A 39 -8.76 -10.63 4.50
CA HIS A 39 -8.77 -11.62 3.43
C HIS A 39 -7.41 -11.71 2.73
N LEU A 40 -6.80 -10.57 2.38
CA LEU A 40 -5.46 -10.52 1.78
C LEU A 40 -4.36 -11.07 2.71
N CYS A 41 -4.61 -11.08 4.02
CA CYS A 41 -3.75 -11.67 5.03
C CYS A 41 -4.18 -13.10 5.40
N ASN A 42 -5.01 -13.77 4.58
CA ASN A 42 -5.47 -15.15 4.82
C ASN A 42 -6.16 -15.36 6.18
N GLN A 43 -6.92 -14.36 6.66
CA GLN A 43 -7.55 -14.38 7.99
C GLN A 43 -6.56 -14.33 9.17
N ASP A 44 -5.27 -14.04 8.92
CA ASP A 44 -4.31 -13.74 9.98
C ASP A 44 -4.52 -12.32 10.50
N ASN A 45 -5.15 -12.22 11.67
CA ASN A 45 -5.43 -10.95 12.34
C ASN A 45 -4.15 -10.19 12.74
N ALA A 46 -3.07 -10.89 13.09
CA ALA A 46 -1.83 -10.24 13.50
C ALA A 46 -1.11 -9.63 12.28
N GLN A 47 -1.05 -10.37 11.16
CA GLN A 47 -0.55 -9.83 9.90
C GLN A 47 -1.42 -8.66 9.41
N ALA A 48 -2.75 -8.81 9.42
CA ALA A 48 -3.67 -7.77 9.01
C ALA A 48 -3.51 -6.48 9.84
N THR A 49 -3.34 -6.63 11.16
CA THR A 49 -3.07 -5.49 12.07
C THR A 49 -1.74 -4.83 11.74
N TRP A 50 -0.68 -5.61 11.52
CA TRP A 50 0.62 -5.08 11.13
C TRP A 50 0.55 -4.30 9.81
N VAL A 51 -0.14 -4.83 8.80
CA VAL A 51 -0.33 -4.15 7.51
C VAL A 51 -1.18 -2.89 7.67
N ALA A 52 -2.25 -2.93 8.47
CA ALA A 52 -3.04 -1.73 8.77
C ALA A 52 -2.17 -0.64 9.41
N ARG A 53 -1.32 -0.99 10.38
CA ARG A 53 -0.39 -0.05 11.03
C ARG A 53 0.64 0.49 10.05
N TRP A 54 1.17 -0.37 9.17
CA TRP A 54 2.08 0.04 8.11
C TRP A 54 1.44 1.06 7.15
N LEU A 55 0.18 0.86 6.77
CA LEU A 55 -0.59 1.81 5.94
C LEU A 55 -0.91 3.11 6.69
N ALA A 56 -1.24 3.01 7.97
CA ALA A 56 -1.59 4.15 8.82
C ALA A 56 -0.41 5.07 9.11
N TYR A 57 0.78 4.53 9.38
CA TYR A 57 1.90 5.31 9.88
C TYR A 57 2.29 6.49 8.97
N PRO A 58 2.49 6.32 7.64
CA PRO A 58 2.82 7.44 6.75
C PRO A 58 1.66 8.42 6.49
N LEU A 59 0.41 8.02 6.78
CA LEU A 59 -0.75 8.91 6.76
C LEU A 59 -0.76 9.81 8.01
N ARG A 60 -0.46 9.25 9.19
CA ARG A 60 -0.36 9.98 10.46
C ARG A 60 0.90 10.84 10.56
N HIS A 61 1.98 10.44 9.88
CA HIS A 61 3.28 11.12 9.92
C HIS A 61 3.72 11.53 8.50
N PRO A 62 3.29 12.71 8.02
CA PRO A 62 3.65 13.14 6.69
C PRO A 62 5.14 13.25 6.44
N GLY A 63 5.62 12.51 5.42
CA GLY A 63 7.05 12.39 5.11
C GLY A 63 7.74 11.20 5.78
N ALA A 64 7.05 10.42 6.62
CA ALA A 64 7.63 9.20 7.17
C ALA A 64 8.00 8.20 6.06
N LYS A 65 9.14 7.54 6.29
CA LYS A 65 9.75 6.59 5.37
C LYS A 65 9.87 5.25 6.07
N MET A 66 8.97 4.33 5.74
CA MET A 66 9.02 2.96 6.25
C MET A 66 10.31 2.29 5.77
N GLN A 67 10.99 1.59 6.67
CA GLN A 67 12.18 0.78 6.35
C GLN A 67 11.84 -0.53 5.62
N THR A 68 10.54 -0.82 5.53
CA THR A 68 9.97 -2.01 4.89
C THR A 68 9.05 -1.60 3.75
N ALA A 69 9.02 -2.44 2.71
CA ALA A 69 8.01 -2.40 1.66
C ALA A 69 7.07 -3.61 1.79
N LEU A 70 5.82 -3.44 1.36
CA LEU A 70 4.90 -4.57 1.21
C LEU A 70 5.19 -5.28 -0.11
N LEU A 71 5.38 -6.59 -0.08
CA LEU A 71 5.41 -7.44 -1.27
C LEU A 71 4.16 -8.30 -1.28
N VAL A 72 3.29 -8.11 -2.27
CA VAL A 72 2.02 -8.81 -2.39
C VAL A 72 2.09 -9.76 -3.59
N ALA A 73 2.30 -11.04 -3.31
CA ALA A 73 2.61 -12.08 -4.28
C ALA A 73 1.39 -12.93 -4.67
N GLY A 74 1.54 -13.79 -5.67
CA GLY A 74 0.57 -14.80 -6.07
C GLY A 74 -0.48 -14.34 -7.09
N SER A 75 -1.47 -15.20 -7.33
CA SER A 75 -2.40 -15.13 -8.46
C SER A 75 -3.32 -13.89 -8.48
N GLN A 76 -3.75 -13.49 -9.68
CA GLN A 76 -4.68 -12.38 -9.86
C GLN A 76 -6.07 -12.69 -9.28
N GLY A 77 -6.87 -11.66 -8.99
CA GLY A 77 -8.26 -11.82 -8.53
C GLY A 77 -8.47 -11.84 -7.02
N ALA A 78 -7.41 -11.82 -6.20
CA ALA A 78 -7.52 -11.76 -4.74
C ALA A 78 -7.92 -10.37 -4.18
N GLY A 79 -8.06 -9.34 -5.02
CA GLY A 79 -8.40 -7.98 -4.57
C GLY A 79 -7.19 -7.09 -4.19
N LYS A 80 -5.97 -7.47 -4.58
CA LYS A 80 -4.73 -6.71 -4.30
C LYS A 80 -4.81 -5.25 -4.77
N SER A 81 -5.07 -5.03 -6.05
CA SER A 81 -5.17 -3.67 -6.61
C SER A 81 -6.38 -2.92 -6.07
N LEU A 82 -7.46 -3.62 -5.70
CA LEU A 82 -8.62 -2.99 -5.07
C LEU A 82 -8.22 -2.31 -3.74
N LEU A 83 -7.52 -3.03 -2.86
CA LEU A 83 -7.06 -2.44 -1.61
C LEU A 83 -6.00 -1.36 -1.84
N PHE A 84 -4.86 -1.73 -2.44
CA PHE A 84 -3.68 -0.87 -2.39
C PHE A 84 -3.72 0.28 -3.40
N GLU A 85 -4.42 0.14 -4.53
CA GLU A 85 -4.52 1.21 -5.53
C GLU A 85 -5.83 1.98 -5.47
N ARG A 86 -6.96 1.28 -5.32
CA ARG A 86 -8.28 1.93 -5.42
C ARG A 86 -8.76 2.49 -4.10
N ILE A 87 -8.42 1.87 -2.97
CA ILE A 87 -8.83 2.31 -1.64
C ILE A 87 -7.74 3.17 -0.99
N VAL A 88 -6.51 2.67 -0.89
CA VAL A 88 -5.40 3.40 -0.24
C VAL A 88 -4.83 4.50 -1.13
N GLY A 89 -4.66 4.23 -2.44
CA GLY A 89 -4.05 5.18 -3.38
C GLY A 89 -4.65 6.59 -3.34
N PRO A 90 -5.99 6.77 -3.39
CA PRO A 90 -6.63 8.08 -3.33
C PRO A 90 -6.31 8.89 -2.07
N MET A 91 -6.02 8.25 -0.93
CA MET A 91 -5.67 8.92 0.33
C MET A 91 -4.41 9.79 0.22
N TYR A 92 -3.54 9.50 -0.76
CA TYR A 92 -2.32 10.25 -1.03
C TYR A 92 -2.48 11.28 -2.17
N GLY A 93 -3.65 11.36 -2.82
CA GLY A 93 -3.92 12.29 -3.90
C GLY A 93 -2.85 12.28 -5.00
N ASN A 94 -2.29 13.45 -5.33
CA ASN A 94 -1.23 13.60 -6.34
C ASN A 94 0.13 13.04 -5.89
N GLN A 95 0.30 12.69 -4.62
CA GLN A 95 1.52 12.12 -4.05
C GLN A 95 1.57 10.59 -4.18
N ALA A 96 0.54 9.98 -4.78
CA ALA A 96 0.54 8.57 -5.18
C ALA A 96 1.13 8.37 -6.59
N GLN A 97 1.81 7.24 -6.79
CA GLN A 97 2.10 6.64 -8.09
C GLN A 97 1.45 5.25 -8.16
N LEU A 98 0.49 5.04 -9.06
CA LEU A 98 -0.29 3.78 -9.15
C LEU A 98 -0.08 3.10 -10.50
N GLY A 99 -0.20 1.76 -10.54
CA GLY A 99 -0.15 0.98 -11.79
C GLY A 99 1.18 1.06 -12.55
N GLY A 100 2.27 1.46 -11.89
CA GLY A 100 3.57 1.61 -12.54
C GLY A 100 4.26 0.26 -12.70
N VAL A 101 4.64 -0.11 -13.92
CA VAL A 101 5.67 -1.14 -14.13
C VAL A 101 7.00 -0.52 -13.73
N LEU A 102 7.82 -1.23 -12.95
CA LEU A 102 9.22 -0.84 -12.73
C LEU A 102 9.86 -0.67 -14.10
N PRO A 103 10.20 0.57 -14.52
CA PRO A 103 10.82 0.72 -15.82
C PRO A 103 12.10 -0.10 -15.77
N ARG A 104 12.26 -1.04 -16.70
CA ARG A 104 13.46 -1.89 -16.84
C ARG A 104 14.75 -1.09 -17.14
N ARG A 105 14.76 0.22 -16.90
CA ARG A 105 15.82 1.17 -17.20
C ARG A 105 15.81 2.27 -16.14
N THR A 106 16.94 2.39 -15.44
CA THR A 106 17.58 3.49 -14.70
C THR A 106 16.81 4.77 -14.26
N PHE A 107 15.73 5.16 -14.93
CA PHE A 107 14.97 6.38 -14.72
C PHE A 107 13.84 6.20 -13.70
N ASN A 108 13.87 7.04 -12.68
CA ASN A 108 12.95 7.06 -11.54
C ASN A 108 12.38 8.47 -11.31
N GLY A 109 12.31 9.29 -12.36
CA GLY A 109 11.72 10.64 -12.32
C GLY A 109 10.30 10.68 -11.76
N TRP A 110 9.55 9.58 -11.89
CA TRP A 110 8.22 9.42 -11.33
C TRP A 110 8.18 9.48 -9.80
N ALA A 111 9.30 9.24 -9.11
CA ALA A 111 9.38 9.24 -7.65
C ALA A 111 9.40 10.65 -7.04
N ILE A 112 9.66 11.69 -7.85
CA ILE A 112 9.71 13.08 -7.37
C ILE A 112 8.35 13.47 -6.78
N GLY A 113 8.37 13.94 -5.53
CA GLY A 113 7.18 14.42 -4.81
C GLY A 113 6.19 13.32 -4.40
N LYS A 114 6.56 12.04 -4.55
CA LYS A 114 5.70 10.90 -4.19
C LYS A 114 5.97 10.40 -2.78
N ARG A 115 4.90 10.00 -2.10
CA ARG A 115 4.91 9.43 -0.74
C ARG A 115 4.40 8.00 -0.68
N TYR A 116 3.68 7.57 -1.70
CA TYR A 116 3.16 6.22 -1.82
C TYR A 116 3.26 5.77 -3.27
N ALA A 117 3.70 4.54 -3.50
CA ALA A 117 3.63 3.96 -4.83
C ALA A 117 3.26 2.47 -4.80
N VAL A 118 2.42 2.10 -5.75
CA VAL A 118 2.11 0.71 -6.08
C VAL A 118 2.77 0.37 -7.41
N LEU A 119 3.71 -0.57 -7.37
CA LEU A 119 4.42 -1.06 -8.54
C LEU A 119 3.90 -2.46 -8.88
N GLN A 120 3.39 -2.63 -10.09
CA GLN A 120 2.85 -3.90 -10.58
C GLN A 120 3.88 -4.68 -11.38
N ASP A 121 3.61 -5.98 -11.54
CA ASP A 121 4.41 -6.91 -12.34
C ASP A 121 5.90 -6.93 -11.97
N VAL A 122 6.19 -6.75 -10.68
CA VAL A 122 7.56 -6.79 -10.16
C VAL A 122 8.10 -8.21 -10.28
N LEU A 123 9.28 -8.36 -10.89
CA LEU A 123 9.94 -9.65 -10.98
C LEU A 123 10.83 -9.90 -9.76
N VAL A 124 11.03 -11.16 -9.41
CA VAL A 124 11.94 -11.60 -8.33
C VAL A 124 13.32 -10.93 -8.45
N GLN A 125 13.86 -10.87 -9.67
CA GLN A 125 15.16 -10.26 -9.96
C GLN A 125 15.20 -8.75 -9.68
N ASP A 126 14.07 -8.04 -9.81
CA ASP A 126 14.01 -6.60 -9.59
C ASP A 126 14.18 -6.25 -8.10
N LEU A 127 13.74 -7.16 -7.22
CA LEU A 127 13.87 -7.01 -5.76
C LEU A 127 15.32 -6.99 -5.27
N GLY A 128 16.21 -7.67 -6.00
CA GLY A 128 17.64 -7.72 -5.70
C GLY A 128 18.40 -6.45 -6.12
N THR A 129 17.82 -5.62 -6.99
CA THR A 129 18.51 -4.48 -7.60
C THR A 129 18.86 -3.40 -6.58
N GLY A 130 20.01 -2.75 -6.76
CA GLY A 130 20.41 -1.61 -5.93
C GLY A 130 19.42 -0.44 -6.00
N LEU A 131 18.72 -0.28 -7.15
CA LEU A 131 17.67 0.70 -7.31
C LEU A 131 16.51 0.44 -6.34
N LEU A 132 15.93 -0.77 -6.35
CA LEU A 132 14.77 -1.05 -5.51
C LEU A 132 15.15 -1.06 -4.02
N LYS A 133 16.31 -1.63 -3.66
CA LYS A 133 16.84 -1.58 -2.29
C LYS A 133 16.98 -0.14 -1.79
N SER A 134 17.43 0.77 -2.65
CA SER A 134 17.57 2.19 -2.33
C SER A 134 16.22 2.88 -2.23
N LEU A 135 15.31 2.63 -3.18
CA LEU A 135 13.95 3.13 -3.12
C LEU A 135 13.23 2.67 -1.87
N ILE A 136 13.47 1.46 -1.35
CA ILE A 136 12.82 0.94 -0.14
C ILE A 136 13.35 1.59 1.14
N ALA A 137 14.67 1.68 1.35
CA ALA A 137 15.20 1.99 2.69
C ALA A 137 16.09 3.22 2.78
N SER A 138 16.65 3.73 1.66
CA SER A 138 17.57 4.86 1.72
C SER A 138 16.82 6.15 2.10
N PRO A 139 17.37 7.00 2.99
CA PRO A 139 16.76 8.29 3.32
C PRO A 139 16.83 9.30 2.17
N ASN A 140 17.79 9.13 1.25
CA ASN A 140 17.94 9.92 0.04
C ASN A 140 18.03 9.00 -1.17
N ILE A 141 17.48 9.44 -2.31
CA ILE A 141 17.58 8.74 -3.59
C ILE A 141 18.10 9.67 -4.68
N VAL A 142 18.91 9.10 -5.58
CA VAL A 142 19.29 9.77 -6.82
C VAL A 142 18.17 9.56 -7.83
N VAL A 143 17.62 10.65 -8.33
CA VAL A 143 16.62 10.66 -9.38
C VAL A 143 17.27 10.91 -10.73
N ARG A 144 17.12 9.94 -11.62
CA ARG A 144 17.58 9.99 -13.01
C ARG A 144 16.43 10.24 -13.94
N ARG A 145 16.61 11.17 -14.87
CA ARG A 145 15.64 11.54 -15.91
C ARG A 145 16.38 11.66 -17.25
N ALA A 146 15.69 11.36 -18.35
CA ALA A 146 16.29 11.45 -19.67
C ALA A 146 16.63 12.90 -20.03
N GLY A 147 17.86 13.14 -20.50
CA GLY A 147 18.27 14.43 -21.04
C GLY A 147 18.48 15.55 -20.02
N VAL A 148 18.48 15.25 -18.72
CA VAL A 148 18.75 16.24 -17.65
C VAL A 148 19.68 15.65 -16.58
N PRO A 149 20.42 16.50 -15.84
CA PRO A 149 21.27 16.03 -14.75
C PRO A 149 20.50 15.29 -13.66
N ASP A 150 21.18 14.31 -13.06
CA ASP A 150 20.72 13.59 -11.87
C ASP A 150 20.56 14.57 -10.69
N ILE A 151 19.52 14.38 -9.89
CA ILE A 151 19.28 15.15 -8.66
C ILE A 151 19.17 14.22 -7.46
N ALA A 152 19.65 14.66 -6.30
CA ALA A 152 19.41 13.96 -5.04
C ALA A 152 18.17 14.55 -4.36
N ILE A 153 17.27 13.70 -3.88
CA ILE A 153 16.08 14.12 -3.12
C ILE A 153 15.93 13.29 -1.84
N ASN A 154 15.27 13.88 -0.84
CA ASN A 154 14.76 13.13 0.32
C ASN A 154 13.76 12.07 -0.15
N ASN A 155 13.89 10.86 0.36
CA ASN A 155 13.04 9.73 0.05
C ASN A 155 11.91 9.60 1.06
N HIS A 156 10.71 10.03 0.67
CA HIS A 156 9.49 9.86 1.47
C HIS A 156 8.58 8.75 0.93
N LEU A 157 9.08 7.94 -0.02
CA LEU A 157 8.28 7.00 -0.79
C LEU A 157 8.02 5.69 -0.04
N ASN A 158 6.77 5.29 0.17
CA ASN A 158 6.44 3.99 0.74
C ASN A 158 5.89 3.08 -0.36
N LEU A 159 6.45 1.86 -0.46
CA LEU A 159 6.26 0.98 -1.61
C LEU A 159 5.38 -0.21 -1.30
N VAL A 160 4.40 -0.44 -2.18
CA VAL A 160 3.71 -1.72 -2.33
C VAL A 160 4.13 -2.31 -3.67
N LEU A 161 4.76 -3.47 -3.61
CA LEU A 161 5.25 -4.21 -4.76
C LEU A 161 4.28 -5.36 -5.00
N MET A 162 3.74 -5.47 -6.21
CA MET A 162 2.85 -6.55 -6.59
C MET A 162 3.50 -7.44 -7.63
N THR A 163 3.34 -8.74 -7.46
CA THR A 163 3.82 -9.73 -8.41
C THR A 163 2.77 -10.82 -8.58
N ALA A 164 2.61 -11.28 -9.83
CA ALA A 164 1.73 -12.40 -10.15
C ALA A 164 2.38 -13.76 -9.85
N TYR A 165 3.69 -13.77 -9.59
CA TYR A 165 4.45 -14.97 -9.29
C TYR A 165 4.39 -15.30 -7.80
N ASP A 166 4.48 -16.58 -7.48
CA ASP A 166 4.74 -16.99 -6.11
C ASP A 166 6.12 -16.52 -5.67
N PHE A 167 6.23 -16.19 -4.38
CA PHE A 167 7.45 -15.65 -3.82
C PHE A 167 7.76 -16.31 -2.49
N GLN A 168 9.04 -16.64 -2.31
CA GLN A 168 9.57 -17.08 -1.03
C GLN A 168 10.64 -16.09 -0.58
N LEU A 169 10.53 -15.65 0.67
CA LEU A 169 11.51 -14.75 1.26
C LEU A 169 12.84 -15.50 1.43
N GLY A 170 13.91 -14.92 0.89
CA GLY A 170 15.28 -15.35 1.20
C GLY A 170 15.76 -14.80 2.55
N LEU A 171 16.88 -15.33 3.05
CA LEU A 171 17.44 -15.04 4.39
C LEU A 171 17.73 -13.55 4.70
N ASP A 172 17.85 -12.67 3.69
CA ASP A 172 18.15 -11.24 3.89
C ASP A 172 16.96 -10.32 3.49
N SER A 173 15.73 -10.83 3.54
CA SER A 173 14.52 -10.07 3.15
C SER A 173 13.99 -9.14 4.25
N ARG A 174 14.84 -8.63 5.15
CA ARG A 174 14.43 -7.78 6.29
C ARG A 174 13.69 -6.49 5.91
N ARG A 175 13.72 -6.13 4.63
CA ARG A 175 13.07 -4.94 4.05
C ARG A 175 11.73 -5.25 3.37
N LEU A 176 11.30 -6.51 3.32
CA LEU A 176 10.08 -6.93 2.64
C LEU A 176 9.14 -7.63 3.63
N ALA A 177 7.91 -7.12 3.73
CA ALA A 177 6.81 -7.82 4.37
C ALA A 177 5.97 -8.51 3.30
N LEU A 178 5.99 -9.85 3.32
CA LEU A 178 5.33 -10.67 2.30
C LEU A 178 3.86 -10.93 2.67
N LEU A 179 2.96 -10.62 1.74
CA LEU A 179 1.58 -11.05 1.73
C LEU A 179 1.37 -11.99 0.55
N THR A 180 0.85 -13.19 0.83
CA THR A 180 0.51 -14.17 -0.21
C THR A 180 -0.95 -14.58 -0.05
N PRO A 181 -1.90 -13.75 -0.53
CA PRO A 181 -3.32 -14.10 -0.53
C PRO A 181 -3.52 -15.43 -1.29
N ARG A 182 -4.14 -16.42 -0.66
CA ARG A 182 -4.30 -17.78 -1.22
C ARG A 182 -5.58 -17.98 -2.00
N ASN A 183 -6.58 -17.16 -1.71
CA ASN A 183 -7.94 -17.32 -2.25
C ASN A 183 -8.31 -16.13 -3.15
N PRO A 184 -9.14 -16.36 -4.19
CA PRO A 184 -9.77 -15.27 -4.91
C PRO A 184 -10.70 -14.48 -3.98
N LEU A 185 -10.94 -13.22 -4.30
CA LEU A 185 -11.85 -12.37 -3.54
C LEU A 185 -13.28 -12.92 -3.64
N PRO A 186 -13.95 -13.26 -2.52
CA PRO A 186 -15.34 -13.71 -2.55
C PRO A 186 -16.27 -12.66 -3.13
N VAL A 187 -17.29 -13.08 -3.87
CA VAL A 187 -18.20 -12.18 -4.61
C VAL A 187 -18.98 -11.28 -3.64
N GLU A 188 -19.42 -11.83 -2.52
CA GLU A 188 -20.16 -11.13 -1.48
C GLU A 188 -19.29 -10.04 -0.83
N LEU A 189 -18.03 -10.39 -0.53
CA LEU A 189 -17.06 -9.44 0.02
C LEU A 189 -16.74 -8.35 -1.00
N ALA A 190 -16.56 -8.70 -2.28
CA ALA A 190 -16.34 -7.73 -3.34
C ALA A 190 -17.52 -6.74 -3.47
N ALA A 191 -18.75 -7.25 -3.44
CA ALA A 191 -19.96 -6.43 -3.50
C ALA A 191 -20.07 -5.48 -2.29
N GLY A 192 -19.79 -5.97 -1.08
CA GLY A 192 -19.76 -5.15 0.12
C GLY A 192 -18.70 -4.04 0.08
N VAL A 193 -17.49 -4.36 -0.41
CA VAL A 193 -16.44 -3.35 -0.61
C VAL A 193 -16.87 -2.29 -1.61
N VAL A 194 -17.45 -2.69 -2.75
CA VAL A 194 -17.94 -1.72 -3.75
C VAL A 194 -19.02 -0.83 -3.15
N HIS A 195 -19.98 -1.41 -2.42
CA HIS A 195 -21.01 -0.65 -1.74
C HIS A 195 -20.42 0.37 -0.76
N GLU A 196 -19.42 -0.01 0.03
CA GLU A 196 -18.73 0.92 0.93
C GLU A 196 -18.03 2.05 0.16
N ILE A 197 -17.31 1.74 -0.92
CA ILE A 197 -16.63 2.75 -1.75
C ILE A 197 -17.65 3.79 -2.27
N GLU A 198 -18.83 3.35 -2.69
CA GLU A 198 -19.89 4.23 -3.22
C GLU A 198 -20.57 5.08 -2.14
N ASN A 199 -20.49 4.67 -0.87
CA ASN A 199 -21.18 5.29 0.26
C ASN A 199 -20.23 5.93 1.29
N GLY A 200 -19.04 6.35 0.86
CA GLY A 200 -18.11 7.11 1.72
C GLY A 200 -17.11 6.27 2.50
N GLY A 201 -17.08 4.95 2.31
CA GLY A 201 -16.20 4.02 3.04
C GLY A 201 -14.70 4.28 2.88
N LEU A 202 -14.26 5.04 1.87
CA LEU A 202 -12.87 5.51 1.79
C LEU A 202 -12.54 6.52 2.91
N VAL A 203 -13.49 7.39 3.25
CA VAL A 203 -13.35 8.34 4.37
C VAL A 203 -13.31 7.58 5.67
N ASP A 204 -14.26 6.66 5.85
CA ASP A 204 -14.34 5.83 7.05
C ASP A 204 -13.06 5.02 7.25
N PHE A 205 -12.56 4.37 6.19
CA PHE A 205 -11.32 3.61 6.28
C PHE A 205 -10.10 4.52 6.54
N HIS A 206 -10.06 5.73 5.97
CA HIS A 206 -9.04 6.71 6.29
C HIS A 206 -9.11 7.16 7.76
N GLN A 207 -10.31 7.41 8.30
CA GLN A 207 -10.53 7.74 9.70
C GLN A 207 -10.10 6.60 10.61
N TYR A 208 -10.45 5.36 10.28
CA TYR A 208 -9.97 4.17 10.98
C TYR A 208 -8.44 4.14 11.02
N LEU A 209 -7.76 4.29 9.87
CA LEU A 209 -6.30 4.26 9.80
C LEU A 209 -5.65 5.41 10.57
N THR A 210 -6.24 6.61 10.58
CA THR A 210 -5.60 7.81 11.14
C THR A 210 -5.97 8.11 12.60
N GLN A 211 -7.11 7.62 13.08
CA GLN A 211 -7.65 7.99 14.39
C GLN A 211 -7.98 6.79 15.28
N GLU A 212 -8.54 5.71 14.72
CA GLU A 212 -9.12 4.63 15.54
C GLU A 212 -8.18 3.44 15.74
N LEU A 213 -7.36 3.14 14.73
CA LEU A 213 -6.43 2.02 14.77
C LEU A 213 -5.42 2.23 15.90
N ASP A 214 -5.38 1.30 16.85
CA ASP A 214 -4.34 1.27 17.87
C ASP A 214 -2.99 0.98 17.22
N MET A 215 -2.04 1.91 17.40
CA MET A 215 -0.68 1.79 16.87
C MET A 215 0.26 1.06 17.83
N GLY A 216 -0.04 0.99 19.14
CA GLY A 216 0.94 0.58 20.15
C GLY A 216 2.29 1.27 19.95
N ASP A 217 3.38 0.50 20.03
CA ASP A 217 4.75 0.97 19.78
C ASP A 217 5.18 0.90 18.30
N PHE A 218 4.23 0.79 17.35
CA PHE A 218 4.55 0.64 15.94
C PHE A 218 5.17 1.92 15.36
N ASP A 219 6.32 1.79 14.72
CA ASP A 219 7.04 2.89 14.09
C ASP A 219 7.49 2.57 12.65
N GLN A 220 8.22 3.51 12.04
CA GLN A 220 8.78 3.33 10.68
C GLN A 220 9.84 2.22 10.56
N ASN A 221 10.37 1.73 11.69
CA ASN A 221 11.39 0.68 11.77
C ASN A 221 10.78 -0.69 12.13
N ALA A 222 9.46 -0.78 12.24
CA ALA A 222 8.76 -2.02 12.55
C ALA A 222 9.25 -3.16 11.65
N LYS A 223 9.75 -4.22 12.28
CA LYS A 223 10.22 -5.42 11.57
C LYS A 223 9.04 -6.03 10.81
N PRO A 224 9.28 -6.59 9.60
CA PRO A 224 8.25 -7.34 8.88
C PRO A 224 7.59 -8.37 9.79
N TYR A 225 6.27 -8.52 9.65
CA TYR A 225 5.59 -9.64 10.28
C TYR A 225 6.09 -10.94 9.67
N ASP A 226 6.74 -11.79 10.47
CA ASP A 226 7.11 -13.14 10.10
C ASP A 226 6.22 -14.13 10.86
N ALA A 227 5.35 -14.82 10.11
CA ALA A 227 4.51 -15.87 10.67
C ALA A 227 5.34 -17.07 11.17
N MET A 228 6.53 -17.30 10.59
CA MET A 228 7.40 -18.44 10.90
C MET A 228 8.06 -18.28 12.28
N GLU A 229 8.54 -17.09 12.64
CA GLU A 229 9.14 -16.83 13.96
C GLU A 229 8.14 -17.06 15.11
N ARG A 230 6.84 -16.81 14.87
CA ARG A 230 5.80 -17.07 15.88
C ARG A 230 5.40 -18.54 16.00
N ALA A 231 5.42 -19.30 14.91
CA ALA A 231 5.14 -20.74 14.95
C ALA A 231 6.26 -21.55 15.64
N VAL A 232 7.48 -21.01 15.69
CA VAL A 232 8.62 -21.61 16.41
C VAL A 232 8.67 -21.15 17.89
N ALA A 233 8.05 -20.01 18.20
CA ALA A 233 7.99 -19.45 19.56
C ALA A 233 6.73 -19.84 20.36
N ALA A 234 5.81 -20.62 19.77
CA ALA A 234 4.58 -21.14 20.37
C ALA A 234 4.66 -22.66 20.53
#